data_AF-A0A059LBT0-F1
#
_entry.id   AF-A0A059LBT0-F1
#
_cell.length_a   1.000
_cell.length_b   1.000
_cell.length_c   1.000
_cell.angle_alpha   90.00
_cell.angle_beta   90.00
_cell.angle_gamma   90.00
#
_symmetry.space_group_name_H-M   'P 1'
#
loop_
_entity.id
_entity.type
_entity.pdbx_description
1 polymer ?
#
loop_
_entity_poly.entity_id
_entity_poly.type
_entity_poly.pdbx_seq_one_letter_code
_entity_poly.pdbx_strand_id
1 'polypeptide(L)'
;AGLANRTLPPWARTLGGVLAYASSVLYLCSRVSQVVKNATRRSVEGLALSMFLVAICANTTYGMSILVRARDWPAVRSSLPWLIGSLGTVLLDVTILAQAAVFRRRARMEGAGELESQALLHAGANKR
;
A
#
# COMPACT_ATOMS: atom_id res chain seq x y z
N ALA A 1 29.71 24.33 -8.31
CA ALA A 1 28.40 23.83 -8.76
C ALA A 1 27.33 24.90 -8.50
N GLY A 2 27.27 25.93 -9.37
CA GLY A 2 26.61 27.21 -9.13
C GLY A 2 25.35 27.45 -9.96
N LEU A 3 24.41 26.49 -10.02
CA LEU A 3 23.14 26.66 -10.76
C LEU A 3 21.89 26.32 -9.93
N ALA A 4 22.03 25.84 -8.69
CA ALA A 4 20.91 25.39 -7.86
C ALA A 4 20.32 26.46 -6.92
N ASN A 5 20.89 27.68 -6.89
CA ASN A 5 20.37 28.80 -6.10
C ASN A 5 19.51 29.75 -6.93
N ARG A 6 18.65 29.24 -7.82
CA ARG A 6 17.51 30.03 -8.31
C ARG A 6 16.48 30.06 -7.18
N THR A 7 16.55 31.08 -6.34
CA THR A 7 15.57 31.35 -5.29
C THR A 7 14.19 31.48 -5.92
N LEU A 8 13.45 30.38 -5.97
CA LEU A 8 12.07 30.38 -6.44
C LEU A 8 11.30 31.47 -5.68
N PRO A 9 10.44 32.24 -6.37
CA PRO A 9 9.68 33.29 -5.70
C PRO A 9 8.84 32.66 -4.58
N PRO A 10 8.58 33.37 -3.47
CA PRO A 10 7.92 32.80 -2.29
C PRO A 10 6.60 32.07 -2.61
N TRP A 11 5.80 32.61 -3.52
CA TRP A 11 4.54 32.01 -3.96
C TRP A 11 4.74 30.63 -4.61
N ALA A 12 5.81 30.44 -5.40
CA ALA A 12 6.09 29.18 -6.07
C ALA A 12 6.53 28.10 -5.08
N ARG A 13 7.29 28.47 -4.04
CA ARG A 13 7.66 27.55 -2.96
C ARG A 13 6.44 27.11 -2.15
N THR A 14 5.57 28.04 -1.78
CA THR A 14 4.32 27.73 -1.08
C THR A 14 3.42 26.84 -1.93
N LEU A 15 3.21 27.20 -3.20
CA LEU A 15 2.39 26.41 -4.12
C LEU A 15 2.97 25.00 -4.32
N GLY A 16 4.29 24.88 -4.52
CA GLY A 16 4.96 23.59 -4.64
C GLY A 16 4.78 22.72 -3.39
N GLY A 17 4.86 23.32 -2.19
CA GLY A 17 4.57 22.63 -0.94
C GLY A 17 3.12 22.15 -0.85
N VAL A 18 2.15 23.02 -1.16
CA VAL A 18 0.72 22.67 -1.16
C VAL A 18 0.43 21.53 -2.14
N LEU A 19 0.95 21.60 -3.36
CA LEU A 19 0.78 20.55 -4.37
C LEU A 19 1.46 19.24 -3.96
N ALA A 20 2.63 19.30 -3.31
CA ALA A 20 3.29 18.12 -2.78
C ALA A 20 2.41 17.43 -1.72
N TYR A 21 1.92 18.17 -0.72
CA TYR A 21 1.02 17.61 0.29
C TYR A 21 -0.30 17.09 -0.33
N ALA A 22 -0.92 17.86 -1.22
CA ALA A 22 -2.17 17.46 -1.87
C ALA A 22 -2.01 16.18 -2.68
N SER A 23 -0.93 16.05 -3.46
CA SER A 23 -0.65 14.84 -4.24
C SER A 23 -0.38 13.63 -3.34
N SER A 24 0.39 13.80 -2.26
CA SER A 24 0.61 12.74 -1.27
C SER A 24 -0.72 12.27 -0.65
N VAL A 25 -1.58 13.20 -0.23
CA VAL A 25 -2.90 12.87 0.35
C VAL A 25 -3.78 12.14 -0.66
N LEU A 26 -3.91 12.67 -1.89
CA LEU A 26 -4.73 12.04 -2.93
C LEU A 26 -4.24 10.63 -3.28
N TYR A 27 -2.92 10.43 -3.34
CA TYR A 27 -2.32 9.12 -3.55
C TYR A 27 -2.69 8.14 -2.43
N LEU A 28 -2.56 8.56 -1.17
CA LEU A 28 -2.93 7.74 -0.02
C LEU A 28 -4.44 7.46 0.03
N CYS A 29 -5.30 8.44 -0.30
CA CYS A 29 -6.74 8.26 -0.41
C CYS A 29 -7.10 7.18 -1.44
N SER A 30 -6.40 7.13 -2.58
CA SER A 30 -6.58 6.07 -3.57
C SER A 30 -6.28 4.68 -2.99
N ARG A 31 -5.19 4.56 -2.22
CA ARG A 31 -4.82 3.32 -1.52
C ARG A 31 -5.83 2.93 -0.44
N VAL A 32 -6.32 3.89 0.35
CA VAL A 32 -7.38 3.65 1.34
C VAL A 32 -8.66 3.15 0.67
N SER A 33 -9.07 3.76 -0.45
CA SER A 33 -10.23 3.31 -1.23
C SER A 33 -10.06 1.86 -1.68
N GLN A 34 -8.85 1.46 -2.07
CA GLN A 34 -8.53 0.07 -2.41
C GLN A 34 -8.64 -0.88 -1.21
N VAL A 35 -8.13 -0.50 -0.04
CA VAL A 35 -8.27 -1.27 1.21
C VAL A 35 -9.74 -1.49 1.56
N VAL A 36 -10.56 -0.44 1.46
CA VAL A 36 -12.00 -0.51 1.75
C VAL A 36 -12.70 -1.42 0.74
N LYS A 37 -12.44 -1.26 -0.57
CA LYS A 37 -13.03 -2.12 -1.61
C LYS A 37 -12.68 -3.59 -1.41
N ASN A 38 -11.43 -3.90 -1.07
CA ASN A 38 -10.99 -5.27 -0.78
C ASN A 38 -11.72 -5.83 0.45
N ALA A 39 -11.89 -5.02 1.50
CA ALA A 39 -12.61 -5.42 2.71
C ALA A 39 -14.09 -5.72 2.42
N THR A 40 -14.76 -4.89 1.64
CA THR A 40 -16.16 -5.06 1.25
C THR A 40 -16.35 -6.30 0.36
N ARG A 41 -15.47 -6.50 -0.64
CA ARG A 41 -15.55 -7.65 -1.56
C ARG A 41 -15.10 -8.97 -0.92
N ARG A 42 -14.37 -8.92 0.20
CA ARG A 42 -13.76 -10.09 0.85
C ARG A 42 -12.86 -10.90 -0.08
N SER A 43 -12.33 -10.25 -1.12
CA SER A 43 -11.48 -10.86 -2.14
C SER A 43 -10.47 -9.83 -2.65
N VAL A 44 -9.33 -10.33 -3.11
CA VAL A 44 -8.26 -9.58 -3.79
C VAL A 44 -7.99 -10.14 -5.19
N GLU A 45 -8.98 -10.79 -5.79
CA GLU A 45 -8.86 -11.34 -7.14
C GLU A 45 -8.62 -10.24 -8.18
N GLY A 46 -7.73 -10.52 -9.14
CA GLY A 46 -7.28 -9.53 -10.13
C GLY A 46 -6.25 -8.52 -9.63
N LEU A 47 -5.79 -8.62 -8.37
CA LEU A 47 -4.78 -7.72 -7.82
C LEU A 47 -3.36 -8.29 -8.00
N ALA A 48 -2.49 -7.51 -8.65
CA ALA A 48 -1.08 -7.85 -8.82
C ALA A 48 -0.27 -7.60 -7.53
N LEU A 49 -0.27 -8.56 -6.60
CA LEU A 49 0.38 -8.43 -5.28
C LEU A 49 1.88 -8.12 -5.35
N SER A 50 2.57 -8.55 -6.42
CA SER A 50 3.98 -8.25 -6.66
C SER A 50 4.25 -6.75 -6.78
N MET A 51 3.32 -5.98 -7.37
CA MET A 51 3.46 -4.52 -7.48
C MET A 51 3.48 -3.85 -6.11
N PHE A 52 2.70 -4.35 -5.15
CA PHE A 52 2.68 -3.84 -3.78
C PHE A 52 3.97 -4.19 -3.03
N LEU A 53 4.50 -5.39 -3.20
CA LEU A 53 5.78 -5.78 -2.61
C LEU A 53 6.93 -4.89 -3.12
N VAL A 54 7.01 -4.70 -4.43
CA VAL A 54 8.03 -3.81 -5.02
C VAL A 54 7.83 -2.37 -4.56
N ALA A 55 6.58 -1.88 -4.50
CA ALA A 55 6.27 -0.54 -4.00
C ALA A 55 6.68 -0.36 -2.54
N ILE A 56 6.48 -1.35 -1.67
CA ILE A 56 6.93 -1.31 -0.28
C ILE A 56 8.45 -1.19 -0.21
N CYS A 57 9.18 -2.03 -0.95
CA CYS A 57 10.65 -1.95 -0.99
C CYS A 57 11.12 -0.57 -1.45
N ALA A 58 10.58 -0.09 -2.58
CA ALA A 58 10.95 1.20 -3.15
C ALA A 58 10.66 2.37 -2.18
N ASN A 59 9.46 2.42 -1.60
CA ASN A 59 9.08 3.50 -0.68
C ASN A 59 9.87 3.44 0.62
N THR A 60 10.17 2.25 1.13
CA THR A 60 10.99 2.07 2.34
C THR A 60 12.42 2.57 2.10
N THR A 61 13.05 2.14 1.01
CA THR A 61 14.39 2.61 0.63
C THR A 61 14.41 4.12 0.40
N TYR A 62 13.38 4.67 -0.26
CA TYR A 62 13.27 6.11 -0.48
C TYR A 62 13.11 6.89 0.82
N GLY A 63 12.21 6.47 1.71
CA GLY A 63 12.02 7.09 3.02
C GLY A 63 13.30 7.04 3.86
N MET A 64 14.00 5.90 3.86
CA MET A 64 15.28 5.75 4.52
C MET A 64 16.35 6.68 3.92
N SER A 65 16.38 6.86 2.60
CA SER A 65 17.31 7.79 1.94
C SER A 65 17.12 9.24 2.39
N ILE A 66 15.87 9.66 2.65
CA ILE A 66 15.57 10.99 3.19
C ILE A 66 16.12 11.12 4.60
N LEU A 67 15.87 10.12 5.46
CA LEU A 67 16.34 10.14 6.85
C LEU A 67 17.86 10.14 6.96
N VAL A 68 18.55 9.35 6.12
CA VAL A 68 20.02 9.31 6.08
C VAL A 68 20.62 10.64 5.61
N ARG A 69 19.95 11.34 4.68
CA ARG A 69 20.42 12.62 4.14
C ARG A 69 20.08 13.82 5.02
N ALA A 70 19.01 13.75 5.80
CA ALA A 70 18.59 14.83 6.66
C ALA A 70 19.60 15.02 7.81
N ARG A 71 20.23 16.19 7.86
CA ARG A 71 21.24 16.54 8.88
C ARG A 71 20.64 17.23 10.10
N ASP A 72 19.45 17.80 9.95
CA ASP A 72 18.75 18.60 10.95
C ASP A 72 17.23 18.50 10.80
N TRP A 73 16.51 18.98 11.81
CA TRP A 73 15.05 18.99 11.82
C TRP A 73 14.42 19.79 10.68
N PRO A 74 14.93 20.98 10.29
CA PRO A 74 14.45 21.70 9.11
C PRO A 74 14.52 20.90 7.80
N ALA A 75 15.58 20.11 7.57
CA ALA A 75 15.67 19.24 6.39
C ALA A 75 14.61 18.14 6.39
N VAL A 76 14.35 17.52 7.56
CA VAL A 76 13.27 16.55 7.71
C VAL A 76 11.91 17.21 7.44
N ARG A 77 11.66 18.37 8.04
CA ARG A 77 10.40 19.12 7.89
C ARG A 77 10.10 19.51 6.45
N SER A 78 11.14 19.89 5.70
CA SER A 78 11.03 20.22 4.28
C SER A 78 10.71 19.01 3.41
N SER A 79 11.00 17.80 3.90
CA SER A 79 10.79 16.53 3.21
C SER A 79 9.53 15.78 3.67
N LEU A 80 8.73 16.37 4.57
CA LEU A 80 7.57 15.73 5.18
C LEU A 80 6.51 15.22 4.18
N PRO A 81 6.14 15.94 3.09
CA PRO A 81 5.17 15.40 2.13
C PRO A 81 5.62 14.05 1.58
N TRP A 82 6.90 13.94 1.23
CA TRP A 82 7.52 12.74 0.69
C TRP A 82 7.59 11.62 1.72
N LEU A 83 7.92 11.93 2.98
CA LEU A 83 7.91 10.96 4.08
C LEU A 83 6.51 10.45 4.40
N ILE A 84 5.51 11.33 4.44
CA ILE A 84 4.10 10.96 4.64
C ILE A 84 3.62 10.06 3.51
N GLY A 85 3.90 10.45 2.26
CA GLY A 85 3.57 9.64 1.09
C GLY A 85 4.23 8.27 1.14
N SER A 86 5.53 8.21 1.41
CA SER A 86 6.29 6.95 1.51
C SER A 86 5.78 6.04 2.63
N LEU A 87 5.76 6.53 3.88
CA LEU A 87 5.36 5.74 5.05
C LEU A 87 3.89 5.33 4.99
N GLY A 88 3.01 6.24 4.57
CA GLY A 88 1.59 5.95 4.37
C GLY A 88 1.37 4.89 3.30
N THR A 89 2.15 4.93 2.20
CA THR A 89 2.07 3.93 1.14
C THR A 89 2.51 2.56 1.66
N VAL A 90 3.63 2.49 2.37
CA VAL A 90 4.11 1.23 2.97
C VAL A 90 3.05 0.64 3.91
N LEU A 91 2.47 1.44 4.80
CA LEU A 91 1.45 0.99 5.73
C LEU A 91 0.21 0.42 5.02
N LEU A 92 -0.30 1.14 4.02
CA LEU A 92 -1.49 0.73 3.27
C LEU A 92 -1.22 -0.49 2.39
N ASP A 93 -0.07 -0.55 1.74
CA ASP A 93 0.31 -1.68 0.87
C ASP A 93 0.54 -2.96 1.71
N VAL A 94 1.15 -2.85 2.89
CA VAL A 94 1.24 -3.96 3.86
C VAL A 94 -0.16 -4.43 4.28
N THR A 95 -1.08 -3.49 4.52
CA THR A 95 -2.47 -3.82 4.86
C THR A 95 -3.16 -4.59 3.72
N ILE A 96 -2.95 -4.18 2.46
CA ILE A 96 -3.49 -4.88 1.29
C ILE A 96 -2.90 -6.29 1.15
N LEU A 97 -1.60 -6.46 1.39
CA LEU A 97 -0.96 -7.79 1.39
C LEU A 97 -1.49 -8.68 2.52
N ALA A 98 -1.72 -8.12 3.71
CA ALA A 98 -2.33 -8.84 4.82
C ALA A 98 -3.77 -9.27 4.47
N GLN A 99 -4.59 -8.38 3.90
CA GLN A 99 -5.93 -8.72 3.39
C GLN A 99 -5.85 -9.87 2.37
N ALA A 100 -4.89 -9.80 1.46
CA ALA A 100 -4.69 -10.84 0.45
C ALA A 100 -4.38 -12.20 1.06
N ALA A 101 -3.48 -12.25 2.05
CA ALA A 101 -3.16 -13.49 2.75
C ALA A 101 -4.37 -14.08 3.48
N VAL A 102 -5.15 -13.23 4.18
CA VAL A 102 -6.34 -13.67 4.92
C VAL A 102 -7.42 -14.19 3.99
N PHE A 103 -7.76 -13.47 2.91
CA PHE A 103 -8.84 -13.88 2.00
C PHE A 103 -8.47 -15.14 1.21
N ARG A 104 -7.21 -15.27 0.76
CA ARG A 104 -6.75 -16.50 0.10
C ARG A 104 -6.79 -17.71 1.04
N ARG A 105 -6.45 -17.53 2.32
CA ARG A 105 -6.55 -18.60 3.32
C ARG A 105 -8.00 -19.04 3.54
N ARG A 106 -8.93 -18.10 3.63
CA ARG A 106 -10.37 -18.41 3.82
C ARG A 106 -10.95 -19.17 2.63
N ALA A 107 -10.73 -18.67 1.41
CA ALA A 107 -11.18 -19.35 0.19
C ALA A 107 -10.65 -20.80 0.10
N ARG A 108 -9.40 -21.05 0.52
CA ARG A 108 -8.83 -22.40 0.55
C ARG A 108 -9.52 -23.32 1.57
N MET A 109 -9.88 -22.81 2.74
CA MET A 109 -10.55 -23.61 3.78
C MET A 109 -12.00 -23.93 3.39
N GLU A 110 -12.71 -22.98 2.79
CA GLU A 110 -14.08 -23.17 2.29
C GLU A 110 -14.10 -24.27 1.20
N GLY A 111 -13.22 -24.18 0.20
CA GLY A 111 -13.14 -25.21 -0.84
C GLY A 111 -12.74 -26.61 -0.33
N ALA A 112 -11.90 -26.69 0.71
CA ALA A 112 -11.56 -27.99 1.32
C ALA A 112 -12.75 -28.64 2.02
N GLY A 113 -13.56 -27.86 2.74
CA GLY A 113 -14.75 -28.37 3.43
C GLY A 113 -15.86 -28.79 2.46
N GLU A 114 -16.02 -28.09 1.34
CA GLU A 114 -16.95 -28.47 0.27
C GLU A 114 -16.57 -29.83 -0.36
N LEU A 115 -15.28 -30.02 -0.66
CA LEU A 115 -14.77 -31.29 -1.20
C LEU A 115 -14.97 -32.46 -0.24
N GLU A 116 -14.73 -32.25 1.06
CA GLU A 116 -14.97 -33.27 2.09
C GLU A 116 -16.46 -33.62 2.21
N SER A 117 -17.33 -32.62 2.21
CA SER A 117 -18.78 -32.81 2.26
C SER A 117 -19.29 -33.58 1.04
N GLN A 118 -18.80 -33.27 -0.16
CA GLN A 118 -19.12 -34.03 -1.38
C GLN A 118 -18.62 -35.47 -1.30
N ALA A 119 -17.39 -35.70 -0.84
CA ALA A 119 -16.84 -37.04 -0.68
C ALA A 119 -17.68 -37.91 0.27
N LEU A 120 -18.15 -37.34 1.38
CA LEU A 120 -19.02 -38.03 2.34
C LEU A 120 -20.38 -38.40 1.74
N LEU A 121 -20.99 -37.50 0.96
CA LEU A 121 -22.26 -37.77 0.27
C LEU A 121 -22.11 -38.92 -0.73
N HIS A 122 -21.05 -38.92 -1.54
CA HIS A 122 -20.78 -40.00 -2.50
C HIS A 122 -20.45 -41.33 -1.82
N ALA A 123 -19.69 -41.32 -0.73
CA ALA A 123 -19.38 -42.52 0.05
C ALA A 123 -20.62 -43.11 0.73
N GLY A 124 -21.54 -42.26 1.21
CA GLY A 124 -22.82 -42.68 1.79
C GLY A 124 -23.79 -43.25 0.76
N ALA A 125 -23.79 -42.70 -0.47
CA ALA A 125 -24.61 -43.19 -1.58
C ALA A 125 -24.19 -44.60 -2.04
N ASN A 126 -22.89 -44.92 -2.02
CA ASN A 126 -22.36 -46.23 -2.44
C ASN A 126 -22.52 -47.35 -1.38
N LYS A 127 -23.02 -47.03 -0.18
CA LYS A 127 -23.26 -48.00 0.91
C LYS A 127 -24.72 -48.47 0.98
N ARG A 128 -25.59 -48.04 0.06
CA ARG A 128 -26.96 -48.52 -0.11
C ARG A 128 -27.06 -49.36 -1.36
#